data_AF-A0A1Q9T1F8-F1
#
_entry.id   AF-A0A1Q9T1F8-F1
#
_cell.length_a   1.000
_cell.length_b   1.000
_cell.length_c   1.000
_cell.angle_alpha   90.00
_cell.angle_beta   90.00
_cell.angle_gamma   90.00
#
_symmetry.space_group_name_H-M   'P 1'
#
loop_
_entity.id
_entity.type
_entity.pdbx_description
1 polymer ?
#
loop_
_entity_poly.entity_id
_entity_poly.type
_entity_poly.pdbx_seq_one_letter_code
_entity_poly.pdbx_strand_id
1 'polypeptide(L)'
;MSTGHGRQLLVGTTKGAFVLEPRSDAEGSWSVRGPFCDGWPINHVVGDPATGTIWAGGGGAWSGAGIWRSTDGGDTWTLAKLTTGELDA
;
A
#
# COMPACT_ATOMS: atom_id res chain seq x y z
N MET A 1 -13.05 8.04 -23.58
CA MET A 1 -11.96 7.04 -23.62
C MET A 1 -11.69 6.67 -22.18
N SER A 2 -12.03 5.44 -21.77
CA SER A 2 -11.72 4.97 -20.42
C SER A 2 -10.20 4.82 -20.35
N THR A 3 -9.52 5.68 -19.59
CA THR A 3 -8.15 5.42 -19.15
C THR A 3 -8.25 4.24 -18.20
N GLY A 4 -8.18 3.03 -18.75
CA GLY A 4 -8.22 1.81 -17.96
C GLY A 4 -7.03 1.83 -17.03
N HIS A 5 -7.24 2.15 -15.76
CA HIS A 5 -6.26 1.89 -14.73
C HIS A 5 -5.94 0.40 -14.81
N GLY A 6 -4.67 0.07 -15.07
CA GLY A 6 -4.22 -1.32 -15.15
C GLY A 6 -4.67 -2.08 -13.92
N ARG A 7 -5.07 -3.35 -14.08
CA ARG A 7 -5.54 -4.16 -12.96
C ARG A 7 -4.41 -4.25 -11.93
N GLN A 8 -4.63 -3.69 -10.74
CA GLN A 8 -3.69 -3.78 -9.62
C GLN A 8 -4.29 -4.65 -8.52
N LEU A 9 -3.45 -5.46 -7.88
CA LEU A 9 -3.78 -6.14 -6.64
C LEU A 9 -2.98 -5.48 -5.50
N LEU A 10 -3.71 -4.96 -4.53
CA LEU A 10 -3.17 -4.28 -3.37
C LEU A 10 -3.12 -5.26 -2.19
N VAL A 11 -1.94 -5.46 -1.61
CA VAL A 11 -1.71 -6.52 -0.62
C VAL A 11 -1.14 -5.90 0.65
N GLY A 12 -1.89 -5.99 1.75
CA GLY A 12 -1.38 -5.74 3.10
C GLY A 12 -0.75 -7.00 3.68
N THR A 13 0.41 -6.87 4.32
CA THR A 13 1.12 -7.98 4.96
C THR A 13 1.67 -7.56 6.32
N THR A 14 2.24 -8.50 7.08
CA THR A 14 3.00 -8.19 8.30
C THR A 14 4.34 -7.49 8.04
N LYS A 15 4.72 -7.29 6.77
CA LYS A 15 6.00 -6.73 6.30
C LYS A 15 5.82 -5.55 5.34
N GLY A 16 4.72 -4.81 5.45
CA GLY A 16 4.42 -3.66 4.59
C GLY A 16 3.33 -3.94 3.56
N ALA A 17 3.08 -2.93 2.73
CA ALA A 17 2.19 -3.01 1.58
C ALA A 17 2.94 -3.44 0.31
N PHE A 18 2.27 -4.17 -0.56
CA PHE A 18 2.77 -4.55 -1.89
C PHE A 18 1.73 -4.21 -2.95
N VAL A 19 2.21 -3.84 -4.14
CA VAL A 19 1.36 -3.62 -5.32
C VAL A 19 1.77 -4.61 -6.41
N LEU A 20 0.80 -5.38 -6.87
CA LEU A 20 0.97 -6.41 -7.89
C LEU A 20 0.28 -5.98 -9.19
N GLU A 21 1.00 -6.07 -10.30
CA GLU A 21 0.53 -5.70 -11.63
C GLU A 21 0.74 -6.87 -12.62
N PRO A 22 -0.21 -7.17 -13.50
CA PRO A 22 -0.02 -8.20 -14.52
C PRO A 22 1.02 -7.72 -15.54
N ARG A 23 2.04 -8.55 -15.83
CA ARG A 23 3.09 -8.21 -16.82
C ARG A 23 2.60 -8.35 -18.26
N SER A 24 1.56 -9.15 -18.48
CA SER A 24 0.88 -9.33 -19.76
C SER A 24 -0.58 -9.73 -19.50
N ASP A 25 -1.36 -9.85 -20.56
CA ASP A 25 -2.71 -10.43 -20.55
C ASP A 25 -2.72 -11.96 -20.33
N ALA A 26 -1.56 -12.62 -20.39
CA ALA A 26 -1.41 -14.03 -20.08
C ALA A 26 -1.56 -14.29 -18.57
N GLU A 27 -2.38 -15.27 -18.21
CA GLU A 27 -2.63 -15.66 -16.82
C GLU A 27 -1.33 -16.05 -16.09
N GLY A 28 -1.16 -15.51 -14.88
CA GLY A 28 -0.15 -15.98 -13.92
C GLY A 28 1.17 -15.21 -13.87
N SER A 29 1.40 -14.22 -14.74
CA SER A 29 2.63 -13.40 -14.70
C SER A 29 2.40 -12.04 -14.05
N TRP A 30 2.98 -11.84 -12.86
CA TRP A 30 2.85 -10.62 -12.06
C TRP A 30 4.21 -9.95 -11.83
N SER A 31 4.25 -8.62 -11.92
CA SER A 31 5.31 -7.79 -11.34
C SER A 31 4.89 -7.38 -9.93
N VAL A 32 5.84 -7.46 -8.99
CA VAL A 32 5.63 -7.14 -7.57
C VAL A 32 6.46 -5.91 -7.24
N ARG A 33 5.82 -4.90 -6.64
CA ARG A 33 6.48 -3.70 -6.07
C ARG A 33 6.29 -3.66 -4.55
N GLY A 34 7.28 -3.16 -3.82
CA GLY A 34 7.34 -3.10 -2.36
C GLY A 34 8.57 -3.82 -1.79
N PRO A 35 8.64 -4.02 -0.45
CA PRO A 35 7.66 -3.60 0.54
C PRO A 35 7.63 -2.07 0.67
N PHE A 36 6.41 -1.52 0.80
CA PHE A 36 6.16 -0.11 1.09
C PHE A 36 5.74 0.10 2.54
N CYS A 37 5.48 1.36 2.91
CA CYS A 37 5.05 1.76 4.26
C CYS A 37 6.07 1.37 5.35
N ASP A 38 7.36 1.53 5.03
CA ASP A 38 8.51 1.25 5.90
C ASP A 38 8.47 -0.11 6.62
N GLY A 39 7.85 -1.11 5.98
CA GLY A 39 7.72 -2.46 6.53
C GLY A 39 6.76 -2.58 7.72
N TRP A 40 5.95 -1.56 8.03
CA TRP A 40 4.92 -1.64 9.07
C TRP A 40 3.93 -2.76 8.74
N PRO A 41 3.37 -3.48 9.74
CA PRO A 41 2.24 -4.36 9.49
C PRO A 41 1.08 -3.57 8.89
N ILE A 42 0.58 -4.00 7.73
CA ILE A 42 -0.54 -3.38 7.03
C ILE A 42 -1.71 -4.35 7.04
N ASN A 43 -2.82 -3.92 7.65
CA ASN A 43 -4.02 -4.74 7.79
C ASN A 43 -4.98 -4.56 6.60
N HIS A 44 -4.97 -3.39 5.96
CA HIS A 44 -5.86 -3.10 4.84
C HIS A 44 -5.19 -2.12 3.86
N VAL A 45 -5.36 -2.37 2.56
CA VAL A 45 -4.93 -1.48 1.48
C VAL A 45 -6.07 -1.30 0.50
N VAL A 46 -6.36 -0.07 0.11
CA VAL A 46 -7.45 0.28 -0.81
C VAL A 46 -7.02 1.38 -1.78
N GLY A 47 -7.45 1.27 -3.03
CA GLY A 47 -7.21 2.26 -4.07
C GLY A 47 -8.49 2.95 -4.50
N ASP A 48 -8.42 4.25 -4.74
CA ASP A 48 -9.47 5.01 -5.41
C ASP A 48 -9.25 4.97 -6.93
N PRO A 49 -10.11 4.29 -7.70
CA PRO A 49 -9.95 4.17 -9.14
C PRO A 49 -10.17 5.49 -9.90
N ALA A 50 -10.77 6.51 -9.29
CA ALA A 50 -10.98 7.79 -9.96
C ALA A 50 -9.72 8.67 -9.93
N THR A 51 -8.90 8.55 -8.87
CA THR A 51 -7.73 9.40 -8.65
C THR A 51 -6.40 8.65 -8.71
N GLY A 52 -6.42 7.32 -8.60
CA GLY A 52 -5.21 6.51 -8.40
C GLY A 52 -4.60 6.65 -7.01
N THR A 53 -5.26 7.34 -6.07
CA THR A 53 -4.79 7.45 -4.68
C THR A 53 -4.89 6.09 -3.99
N ILE A 54 -3.83 5.67 -3.30
CA ILE A 54 -3.80 4.44 -2.53
C ILE A 54 -3.68 4.79 -1.04
N TRP A 55 -4.45 4.09 -0.21
CA TRP A 55 -4.42 4.20 1.24
C TRP A 55 -4.06 2.85 1.85
N ALA A 56 -3.18 2.85 2.84
CA ALA A 56 -2.83 1.66 3.61
C ALA A 56 -2.97 1.95 5.11
N GLY A 57 -3.81 1.18 5.78
CA GLY A 57 -4.04 1.26 7.21
C GLY A 57 -3.33 0.12 7.93
N GLY A 58 -2.57 0.48 8.97
CA GLY A 58 -1.79 -0.52 9.70
C GLY A 58 -1.11 0.03 10.94
N GLY A 59 -0.18 -0.77 11.45
CA GLY A 59 0.54 -0.52 12.68
C GLY A 59 0.54 -1.71 13.63
N GLY A 60 1.06 -1.49 14.82
CA GLY A 60 1.16 -2.48 15.89
C GLY A 60 1.72 -1.86 17.17
N ALA A 61 1.98 -2.68 18.19
CA ALA A 61 2.53 -2.20 19.47
C ALA A 61 3.84 -1.42 19.29
N TRP A 62 4.73 -1.92 18.42
CA TRP A 62 6.02 -1.29 18.13
C TRP A 62 5.89 0.09 17.47
N SER A 63 5.07 0.20 16.43
CA SER A 63 5.00 1.39 15.57
C SER A 63 3.93 2.41 15.98
N GLY A 64 2.94 1.98 16.76
CA GLY A 64 1.65 2.66 16.86
C GLY A 64 0.80 2.42 15.61
N ALA A 65 -0.38 3.02 15.56
CA ALA A 65 -1.29 2.97 14.43
C ALA A 65 -1.11 4.18 13.50
N GLY A 66 -1.30 3.98 12.20
CA GLY A 66 -1.17 5.03 11.21
C GLY A 66 -1.88 4.73 9.89
N ILE A 67 -2.08 5.79 9.12
CA ILE A 67 -2.58 5.74 7.74
C ILE A 67 -1.49 6.23 6.81
N TRP A 68 -1.13 5.40 5.84
CA TRP A 68 -0.23 5.75 4.76
C TRP A 68 -1.04 6.14 3.53
N ARG A 69 -0.58 7.15 2.80
CA ARG A 69 -1.19 7.64 1.56
C ARG A 69 -0.15 7.73 0.44
N SER A 70 -0.48 7.20 -0.72
CA SER A 70 0.23 7.44 -1.98
C SER A 70 -0.70 8.10 -3.00
N THR A 71 -0.18 9.05 -3.76
CA THR A 71 -0.89 9.73 -4.86
C THR A 71 -0.24 9.48 -6.22
N ASP A 72 0.72 8.55 -6.30
CA ASP A 72 1.54 8.26 -7.47
C ASP A 72 1.58 6.75 -7.77
N GLY A 73 0.48 6.03 -7.52
CA GLY A 73 0.38 4.60 -7.84
C GLY A 73 1.18 3.68 -6.91
N GLY A 74 1.54 4.17 -5.73
CA GLY A 74 2.25 3.41 -4.69
C GLY A 74 3.76 3.59 -4.70
N ASP A 75 4.31 4.51 -5.48
CA ASP A 75 5.76 4.72 -5.57
C ASP A 75 6.31 5.51 -4.38
N THR A 76 5.57 6.53 -3.91
CA THR A 76 5.89 7.27 -2.68
C THR A 76 4.71 7.32 -1.72
N TRP A 77 5.02 7.38 -0.43
CA TRP A 77 4.03 7.30 0.65
C TRP A 77 4.27 8.37 1.71
N THR A 78 3.18 8.97 2.19
CA THR A 78 3.17 9.86 3.35
C THR A 78 2.42 9.20 4.49
N LEU A 79 3.00 9.21 5.69
CA LEU A 79 2.39 8.67 6.91
C LEU A 79 1.68 9.77 7.72
N ALA A 80 0.41 9.52 8.06
CA ALA A 80 -0.29 10.19 9.14
C ALA A 80 -0.33 9.25 10.35
N LYS A 81 0.47 9.55 11.38
CA LYS A 81 0.53 8.77 12.61
C LYS A 81 -0.66 9.12 13.51
N LEU A 82 -1.37 8.11 13.99
CA LEU A 82 -2.58 8.26 14.81
C LEU A 82 -2.32 7.97 16.29
N THR A 83 -1.36 7.10 16.60
CA THR A 83 -0.94 6.80 17.98
C THR A 83 0.57 6.61 18.06
N THR A 84 1.12 6.73 19.26
CA THR A 84 2.50 6.31 19.57
C THR A 84 2.60 4.78 19.65
N GLY A 85 3.81 4.27 19.45
CA GLY A 85 4.21 2.89 19.75
C GLY A 85 5.48 2.86 20.59
N GLU A 86 5.98 1.66 20.89
CA GLU A 86 7.21 1.44 21.68
C GLU A 86 8.44 2.12 21.08
N LEU A 87 8.49 2.29 19.74
CA LEU A 87 9.59 2.99 19.05
C LEU A 87 9.65 4.49 19.36
N ASP A 88 8.53 5.11 19.77
CA ASP A 88 8.45 6.55 20.06
C ASP A 88 8.76 6.91 21.51
N ALA A 89 8.92 5.90 22.37
CA ALA A 89 9.06 6.05 23.82
C ALA A 89 10.48 6.45 24.25
#